data_AF-A0AAU3IG34-F1
#
_entry.id   AF-A0AAU3IG34-F1
#
_cell.length_a   1.000
_cell.length_b   1.000
_cell.length_c   1.000
_cell.angle_alpha   90.00
_cell.angle_beta   90.00
_cell.angle_gamma   90.00
#
_symmetry.space_group_name_H-M   'P 1'
#
loop_
_entity.id
_entity.type
_entity.pdbx_description
1 polymer ?
#
loop_
_entity_poly.entity_id
_entity_poly.type
_entity_poly.pdbx_seq_one_letter_code
_entity_poly.pdbx_strand_id
1 'polypeptide(L)'
;MDVGFVGLGIMGQPMALNLARAGTPLVVWNRTPARSEPLRAAGAVVADDVAGVFRRASTVLLMLADEAAVDAVLERGTPRFAGLVAGRAVVHMGTTSPGYSAGLEADVLAAGGRYAEAPISGSRVPAEEGRLVAMKAVKLAGRDFAPQAAIADVLKNNRLIAEAARQAGIASPLLDVCHTLFGETLGLGHGGLDMAAVVHAIEARTRATQRAPETQRTRATQRAPETQRAPEAQGAPKTGESLEEGASA
;
A
#
# COMPACT_ATOMS: atom_id res chain seq x y z
N MET A 1 -3.32 -17.24 -3.52
CA MET A 1 -2.13 -17.06 -2.67
C MET A 1 -2.64 -16.39 -1.41
N ASP A 2 -2.51 -17.03 -0.25
CA ASP A 2 -3.16 -16.56 0.98
C ASP A 2 -2.34 -15.45 1.64
N VAL A 3 -3.03 -14.47 2.23
CA VAL A 3 -2.42 -13.44 3.08
C VAL A 3 -2.55 -13.88 4.54
N GLY A 4 -1.46 -13.77 5.30
CA GLY A 4 -1.44 -14.07 6.73
C GLY A 4 -1.86 -12.86 7.54
N PHE A 5 -2.69 -13.03 8.57
CA PHE A 5 -3.01 -11.98 9.53
C PHE A 5 -2.85 -12.50 10.96
N VAL A 6 -1.91 -11.93 11.71
CA VAL A 6 -1.63 -12.30 13.09
C VAL A 6 -1.94 -11.14 14.03
N GLY A 7 -2.80 -11.42 15.02
CA GLY A 7 -3.25 -10.44 16.00
C GLY A 7 -4.64 -9.92 15.68
N LEU A 8 -5.66 -10.46 16.36
CA LEU A 8 -7.08 -10.12 16.15
C LEU A 8 -7.63 -9.36 17.37
N GLY A 9 -6.88 -8.32 17.76
CA GLY A 9 -7.26 -7.39 18.82
C GLY A 9 -8.23 -6.30 18.33
N ILE A 10 -8.29 -5.19 19.08
CA ILE A 10 -9.20 -4.05 18.82
C ILE A 10 -9.08 -3.52 17.38
N MET A 11 -7.87 -3.43 16.85
CA MET A 11 -7.61 -2.96 15.49
C MET A 11 -7.54 -4.11 14.48
N GLY A 12 -6.83 -5.18 14.82
CA GLY A 12 -6.57 -6.27 13.88
C GLY A 12 -7.82 -7.02 13.43
N GLN A 13 -8.78 -7.26 14.34
CA GLN A 13 -10.01 -7.97 14.00
C GLN A 13 -10.87 -7.25 12.96
N PRO A 14 -11.23 -5.96 13.10
CA PRO A 14 -12.01 -5.27 12.07
C PRO A 14 -11.25 -5.11 10.75
N MET A 15 -9.93 -4.89 10.80
CA MET A 15 -9.09 -4.84 9.58
C MET A 15 -9.13 -6.17 8.82
N ALA A 16 -8.91 -7.28 9.51
CA ALA A 16 -8.95 -8.62 8.91
C ALA A 16 -10.36 -8.96 8.40
N LEU A 17 -11.43 -8.56 9.10
CA LEU A 17 -12.81 -8.77 8.66
C LEU A 17 -13.11 -8.04 7.35
N ASN A 18 -12.61 -6.81 7.20
CA ASN A 18 -12.80 -6.06 5.97
C ASN A 18 -12.06 -6.70 4.79
N LEU A 19 -10.85 -7.21 5.00
CA LEU A 19 -10.13 -7.99 4.00
C LEU A 19 -10.88 -9.29 3.62
N ALA A 20 -11.37 -10.04 4.61
CA ALA A 20 -12.13 -11.28 4.38
C ALA A 20 -13.42 -11.02 3.60
N ARG A 21 -14.20 -10.01 3.99
CA ARG A 21 -15.45 -9.60 3.32
C ARG A 21 -15.24 -9.08 1.91
N ALA A 22 -14.06 -8.51 1.63
CA ALA A 22 -13.66 -8.13 0.28
C ALA A 22 -13.21 -9.34 -0.58
N GLY A 23 -13.25 -10.56 -0.05
CA GLY A 23 -12.89 -11.78 -0.77
C GLY A 23 -11.38 -12.09 -0.77
N THR A 24 -10.59 -11.44 0.09
CA THR A 24 -9.15 -11.76 0.22
C THR A 24 -8.99 -13.14 0.87
N PRO A 25 -8.29 -14.10 0.22
CA PRO A 25 -7.97 -15.38 0.85
C PRO A 25 -7.06 -15.15 2.06
N LEU A 26 -7.61 -15.32 3.26
CA LEU A 26 -6.92 -15.04 4.52
C LEU A 26 -6.69 -16.30 5.33
N VAL A 27 -5.48 -16.43 5.85
CA VAL A 27 -5.15 -17.31 6.97
C VAL A 27 -4.85 -16.46 8.20
N VAL A 28 -5.59 -16.69 9.28
CA VAL A 28 -5.52 -15.85 10.50
C VAL A 28 -5.12 -16.67 11.71
N TRP A 29 -4.44 -16.01 12.65
CA TRP A 29 -4.18 -16.57 13.96
C TRP A 29 -4.20 -15.48 15.03
N ASN A 30 -4.66 -15.86 16.22
CA ASN A 30 -4.60 -15.02 17.40
C ASN A 30 -4.41 -15.89 18.64
N ARG A 31 -3.62 -15.41 19.61
CA ARG A 31 -3.35 -16.12 20.87
C ARG A 31 -4.63 -16.55 21.62
N THR A 32 -5.67 -15.72 21.59
CA THR A 32 -7.00 -16.07 22.12
C THR A 32 -7.87 -16.58 20.97
N PRO A 33 -8.16 -17.90 20.88
CA PRO A 33 -8.81 -18.50 19.71
C PRO A 33 -10.21 -17.94 19.41
N ALA A 34 -10.96 -17.57 20.45
CA ALA A 34 -12.31 -17.00 20.30
C ALA A 34 -12.34 -15.71 19.45
N ARG A 35 -11.22 -14.98 19.34
CA ARG A 35 -11.12 -13.77 18.50
C ARG A 35 -11.16 -14.10 17.00
N SER A 36 -10.85 -15.33 16.61
CA SER A 36 -10.85 -15.80 15.23
C SER A 36 -12.25 -16.22 14.74
N GLU A 37 -13.22 -16.40 15.64
CA GLU A 37 -14.57 -16.89 15.27
C GLU A 37 -15.25 -16.02 14.21
N PRO A 38 -15.28 -14.68 14.34
CA PRO A 38 -15.93 -13.85 13.32
C PRO A 38 -15.23 -13.92 11.96
N LEU A 39 -13.92 -14.16 11.95
CA LEU A 39 -13.14 -14.29 10.72
C LEU A 39 -13.41 -15.62 10.04
N ARG A 40 -13.55 -16.70 10.82
CA ARG A 40 -13.97 -18.01 10.31
C ARG A 40 -15.35 -17.93 9.66
N ALA A 41 -16.30 -17.28 10.33
CA ALA A 41 -17.63 -17.04 9.79
C ALA A 41 -17.62 -16.19 8.51
N ALA A 42 -16.61 -15.32 8.35
CA ALA A 42 -16.39 -14.52 7.15
C ALA A 42 -15.57 -15.25 6.06
N GLY A 43 -15.27 -16.55 6.24
CA GLY A 43 -14.58 -17.38 5.24
C GLY A 43 -13.05 -17.41 5.34
N ALA A 44 -12.46 -16.79 6.38
CA ALA A 44 -11.03 -16.92 6.61
C ALA A 44 -10.66 -18.29 7.18
N VAL A 45 -9.48 -18.78 6.81
CA VAL A 45 -8.89 -19.98 7.40
C VAL A 45 -8.28 -19.61 8.74
N VAL A 46 -8.62 -20.35 9.80
CA VAL A 46 -7.98 -20.17 11.12
C VAL A 46 -6.86 -21.20 11.26
N ALA A 47 -5.62 -20.75 11.44
CA ALA A 47 -4.50 -21.64 11.73
C ALA A 47 -4.51 -22.09 13.20
N ASP A 48 -3.96 -23.27 13.48
CA ASP A 48 -3.82 -23.80 14.84
C ASP A 48 -2.73 -23.05 15.62
N ASP A 49 -1.66 -22.68 14.93
CA ASP A 49 -0.50 -21.96 15.46
C ASP A 49 -0.02 -20.87 14.50
N VAL A 50 0.84 -19.97 15.02
CA VAL A 50 1.46 -18.91 14.20
C VAL A 50 2.24 -19.51 13.03
N ALA A 51 2.97 -20.61 13.26
CA ALA A 51 3.73 -21.28 12.22
C ALA A 51 2.84 -21.74 11.05
N GLY A 52 1.60 -22.12 11.31
CA GLY A 52 0.59 -22.47 10.31
C GLY A 52 0.21 -21.31 9.40
N VAL A 53 0.20 -20.08 9.92
CA VAL A 53 0.04 -18.86 9.11
C VAL A 53 1.25 -18.73 8.16
N PHE A 54 2.47 -18.76 8.70
CA PHE A 54 3.71 -18.58 7.92
C PHE A 54 3.99 -19.73 6.94
N ARG A 55 3.44 -20.93 7.14
CA ARG A 55 3.52 -22.03 6.15
C ARG A 55 2.63 -21.78 4.93
N ARG A 56 1.49 -21.10 5.11
CA ARG A 56 0.46 -20.92 4.06
C ARG A 56 0.56 -19.57 3.36
N ALA A 57 1.05 -18.55 4.05
CA ALA A 57 1.16 -17.20 3.53
C ALA A 57 2.62 -16.78 3.30
N SER A 58 2.89 -16.22 2.12
CA SER A 58 4.17 -15.59 1.79
C SER A 58 4.28 -14.16 2.30
N THR A 59 3.15 -13.53 2.62
CA THR A 59 3.06 -12.18 3.20
C THR A 59 2.20 -12.25 4.46
N VAL A 60 2.76 -11.84 5.59
CA VAL A 60 2.09 -11.91 6.90
C VAL A 60 2.02 -10.53 7.52
N LEU A 61 0.79 -10.09 7.81
CA LEU A 61 0.46 -8.86 8.49
C LEU A 61 0.45 -9.09 10.01
N LEU A 62 1.22 -8.29 10.76
CA LEU A 62 1.27 -8.36 12.22
C LEU A 62 0.61 -7.12 12.84
N MET A 63 -0.51 -7.31 13.54
CA MET A 63 -1.20 -6.26 14.29
C MET A 63 -1.29 -6.64 15.77
N LEU A 64 -0.19 -6.43 16.48
CA LEU A 64 0.04 -6.86 17.86
C LEU A 64 0.11 -5.68 18.82
N ALA A 65 -0.06 -5.96 20.11
CA ALA A 65 -0.23 -4.92 21.14
C ALA A 65 1.06 -4.13 21.42
N ASP A 66 2.19 -4.81 21.43
CA ASP A 66 3.49 -4.27 21.84
C ASP A 66 4.65 -5.10 21.26
N GLU A 67 5.87 -4.61 21.47
CA GLU A 67 7.14 -5.22 21.06
C GLU A 67 7.31 -6.65 21.61
N ALA A 68 6.93 -6.89 22.87
CA ALA A 68 7.03 -8.20 23.50
C ALA A 68 6.10 -9.23 22.84
N ALA A 69 4.89 -8.81 22.44
CA ALA A 69 3.98 -9.65 21.70
C ALA A 69 4.52 -9.99 20.31
N VAL A 70 5.18 -9.04 19.63
CA VAL A 70 5.82 -9.28 18.33
C VAL A 70 6.96 -10.29 18.47
N ASP A 71 7.87 -10.09 19.43
CA ASP A 71 8.97 -11.02 19.69
C ASP A 71 8.49 -12.42 20.02
N ALA A 72 7.45 -12.55 20.85
CA ALA A 72 6.86 -13.85 21.20
C ALA A 72 6.21 -14.54 20.00
N VAL A 73 5.51 -13.80 19.14
CA VAL A 73 4.84 -14.35 17.95
C VAL A 73 5.84 -14.79 16.88
N LEU A 74 6.91 -14.03 16.70
CA LEU A 74 7.97 -14.36 15.74
C LEU A 74 9.01 -15.32 16.31
N GLU A 75 8.92 -15.65 17.61
CA GLU A 75 9.95 -16.38 18.34
C GLU A 75 11.34 -15.73 18.19
N ARG A 76 11.38 -14.40 18.17
CA ARG A 76 12.59 -13.60 17.95
C ARG A 76 13.61 -13.86 19.06
N GLY A 77 14.88 -13.98 18.68
CA GLY A 77 15.97 -14.35 19.59
C GLY A 77 16.11 -15.86 19.82
N THR A 78 15.28 -16.69 19.19
CA THR A 78 15.40 -18.16 19.22
C THR A 78 15.86 -18.71 17.86
N PRO A 79 16.38 -19.95 17.80
CA PRO A 79 16.73 -20.59 16.52
C PRO A 79 15.54 -20.78 15.55
N ARG A 80 14.30 -20.68 16.03
CA ARG A 80 13.09 -20.89 15.22
C ARG A 80 12.67 -19.67 14.42
N PHE A 81 13.11 -18.47 14.81
CA PHE A 81 12.81 -17.22 14.14
C PHE A 81 13.08 -17.28 12.63
N ALA A 82 14.26 -17.76 12.24
CA ALA A 82 14.63 -17.85 10.83
C ALA A 82 13.72 -18.80 10.04
N GLY A 83 13.33 -19.94 10.62
CA GLY A 83 12.39 -20.87 10.01
C GLY A 83 10.99 -20.28 9.79
N LEU A 84 10.58 -19.34 10.66
CA LEU A 84 9.32 -18.62 10.51
C LEU A 84 9.38 -17.57 9.41
N VAL A 85 10.43 -16.75 9.32
CA VAL A 85 10.43 -15.55 8.46
C VAL A 85 11.14 -15.72 7.11
N ALA A 86 12.04 -16.70 6.96
CA ALA A 86 12.81 -16.88 5.73
C ALA A 86 11.92 -17.01 4.49
N GLY A 87 12.18 -16.23 3.45
CA GLY A 87 11.41 -16.21 2.20
C GLY A 87 10.03 -15.53 2.30
N ARG A 88 9.60 -15.06 3.48
CA ARG A 88 8.33 -14.33 3.64
C ARG A 88 8.52 -12.84 3.75
N ALA A 89 7.46 -12.10 3.48
CA ALA A 89 7.33 -10.70 3.82
C ALA A 89 6.59 -10.55 5.16
N VAL A 90 7.24 -9.94 6.15
CA VAL A 90 6.66 -9.56 7.44
C VAL A 90 6.29 -8.08 7.36
N VAL A 91 4.99 -7.80 7.45
CA VAL A 91 4.48 -6.42 7.48
C VAL A 91 4.06 -6.11 8.90
N HIS A 92 4.84 -5.30 9.59
CA HIS A 92 4.53 -4.90 10.95
C HIS A 92 3.66 -3.65 10.98
N MET A 93 2.44 -3.79 11.51
CA MET A 93 1.40 -2.76 11.47
C MET A 93 1.17 -2.08 12.83
N GLY A 94 1.77 -2.63 13.88
CA GLY A 94 1.72 -2.09 15.23
C GLY A 94 2.62 -0.87 15.40
N THR A 95 2.45 -0.17 16.51
CA THR A 95 3.29 0.97 16.88
C THR A 95 4.40 0.50 17.82
N THR A 96 5.65 0.63 17.40
CA THR A 96 6.84 0.27 18.18
C THR A 96 7.87 1.39 18.17
N SER A 97 8.88 1.31 19.02
CA SER A 97 9.97 2.28 19.02
C SER A 97 10.79 2.21 17.72
N PRO A 98 11.39 3.34 17.27
CA PRO A 98 12.23 3.34 16.07
C PRO A 98 13.41 2.36 16.15
N GLY A 99 14.02 2.22 17.33
CA GLY A 99 15.12 1.30 17.57
C GLY A 99 14.69 -0.16 17.49
N TYR A 100 13.52 -0.49 18.06
CA TYR A 100 12.95 -1.83 17.94
C TYR A 100 12.66 -2.18 16.48
N SER A 101 11.99 -1.29 15.74
CA SER A 101 11.65 -1.53 14.34
C SER A 101 12.89 -1.75 13.48
N ALA A 102 13.94 -0.93 13.65
CA ALA A 102 15.20 -1.09 12.93
C ALA A 102 15.90 -2.43 13.28
N GLY A 103 15.85 -2.84 14.55
CA GLY A 103 16.39 -4.14 14.98
C GLY A 103 15.60 -5.31 14.40
N LEU A 104 14.27 -5.24 14.40
CA LEU A 104 13.40 -6.27 13.84
C LEU A 104 13.62 -6.40 12.33
N GLU A 105 13.74 -5.28 11.61
CA GLU A 105 14.08 -5.25 10.20
C GLU A 105 15.40 -5.99 9.93
N ALA A 106 16.47 -5.63 10.66
CA ALA A 106 17.78 -6.24 10.50
C ALA A 106 17.74 -7.76 10.73
N ASP A 107 17.04 -8.22 11.77
CA ASP A 107 16.91 -9.63 12.08
C ASP A 107 16.13 -10.38 10.98
N VAL A 108 15.00 -9.83 10.51
CA VAL A 108 14.20 -10.44 9.44
C VAL A 108 15.00 -10.55 8.15
N LEU A 109 15.76 -9.52 7.78
CA LEU A 109 16.61 -9.52 6.59
C LEU A 109 17.76 -10.53 6.74
N ALA A 110 18.42 -10.59 7.89
CA ALA A 110 19.49 -11.56 8.17
C ALA A 110 19.01 -13.01 8.10
N ALA A 111 17.73 -13.26 8.46
CA ALA A 111 17.07 -14.55 8.32
C ALA A 111 16.60 -14.87 6.88
N GLY A 112 16.84 -13.99 5.90
CA GLY A 112 16.42 -14.17 4.51
C GLY A 112 14.93 -13.87 4.26
N GLY A 113 14.29 -13.14 5.17
CA GLY A 113 12.94 -12.59 4.98
C GLY A 113 12.97 -11.20 4.34
N ARG A 114 11.77 -10.64 4.16
CA ARG A 114 11.54 -9.23 3.78
C ARG A 114 10.74 -8.57 4.89
N TYR A 115 11.01 -7.30 5.15
CA TYR A 115 10.33 -6.56 6.21
C TYR A 115 9.75 -5.26 5.66
N ALA A 116 8.57 -4.89 6.15
CA ALA A 116 7.98 -3.57 5.95
C ALA A 116 7.33 -3.10 7.25
N GLU A 117 7.68 -1.90 7.69
CA GLU A 117 6.98 -1.20 8.76
C GLU A 117 5.82 -0.38 8.15
N ALA A 118 4.60 -0.62 8.61
CA ALA A 118 3.38 0.02 8.13
C ALA A 118 2.47 0.38 9.30
N PRO A 119 2.92 1.25 10.23
CA PRO A 119 2.19 1.55 11.45
C PRO A 119 0.85 2.18 11.10
N ILE A 120 -0.23 1.58 11.60
CA ILE A 120 -1.59 2.04 11.31
C ILE A 120 -1.98 3.08 12.32
N SER A 121 -2.41 4.24 11.80
CA SER A 121 -3.00 5.26 12.64
C SER A 121 -4.50 5.34 12.47
N GLY A 122 -5.21 5.35 13.60
CA GLY A 122 -6.65 5.41 13.66
C GLY A 122 -7.21 4.80 14.94
N SER A 123 -8.53 4.65 14.99
CA SER A 123 -9.22 4.00 16.09
C SER A 123 -10.10 2.87 15.56
N ARG A 124 -10.73 2.13 16.47
CA ARG A 124 -11.58 0.98 16.16
C ARG A 124 -12.67 1.29 15.13
N VAL A 125 -13.37 2.42 15.29
CA VAL A 125 -14.54 2.75 14.44
C VAL A 125 -14.14 2.95 12.97
N PRO A 126 -13.14 3.80 12.63
CA PRO A 126 -12.63 3.88 11.27
C PRO A 126 -12.09 2.55 10.72
N ALA A 127 -11.54 1.68 11.57
CA ALA A 127 -11.11 0.35 11.15
C ALA A 127 -12.29 -0.56 10.78
N GLU A 128 -13.36 -0.55 11.58
CA GLU A 128 -14.60 -1.30 11.32
C GLU A 128 -15.25 -0.88 9.99
N GLU A 129 -15.25 0.42 9.70
CA GLU A 129 -15.84 1.00 8.50
C GLU A 129 -14.94 0.93 7.26
N GLY A 130 -13.70 0.45 7.38
CA GLY A 130 -12.74 0.43 6.27
C GLY A 130 -12.27 1.83 5.84
N ARG A 131 -12.35 2.81 6.74
CA ARG A 131 -12.11 4.24 6.48
C ARG A 131 -10.82 4.79 7.10
N LEU A 132 -9.86 3.94 7.45
CA LEU A 132 -8.58 4.38 8.04
C LEU A 132 -7.88 5.46 7.17
N VAL A 133 -8.03 5.39 5.84
CA VAL A 133 -7.51 6.42 4.91
C VAL A 133 -8.29 7.76 4.99
N ALA A 134 -9.60 7.73 5.25
CA ALA A 134 -10.45 8.93 5.28
C ALA A 134 -10.14 9.87 6.45
N MET A 135 -9.44 9.39 7.49
CA MET A 135 -9.03 10.22 8.64
C MET A 135 -8.12 11.38 8.22
N LYS A 136 -7.28 11.18 7.19
CA LYS A 136 -6.38 12.22 6.68
C LYS A 136 -7.12 13.31 5.91
N ALA A 137 -8.25 12.99 5.27
CA ALA A 137 -9.06 13.98 4.55
C ALA A 137 -9.69 15.01 5.51
N VAL A 138 -10.13 14.58 6.69
CA VAL A 138 -10.66 15.47 7.73
C VAL A 138 -9.56 16.41 8.26
N LYS A 139 -8.37 15.86 8.55
CA LYS A 139 -7.20 16.66 8.93
C LYS A 139 -6.82 17.69 7.87
N LEU A 140 -6.82 17.29 6.60
CA LEU A 140 -6.50 18.19 5.50
C LEU A 140 -7.55 19.30 5.33
N ALA A 141 -8.84 18.97 5.43
CA ALA A 141 -9.93 19.95 5.36
C ALA A 141 -9.91 20.94 6.53
N GLY A 142 -9.58 20.47 7.73
CA GLY A 142 -9.44 21.30 8.92
C GLY A 142 -8.07 21.98 9.08
N ARG A 143 -7.11 21.70 8.18
CA ARG A 143 -5.68 22.06 8.32
C ARG A 143 -5.08 21.69 9.69
N ASP A 144 -5.50 20.55 10.23
CA ASP A 144 -4.94 19.98 11.45
C ASP A 144 -3.75 19.05 11.13
N PHE A 145 -2.55 19.58 11.33
CA PHE A 145 -1.30 18.86 11.11
C PHE A 145 -0.65 18.33 12.40
N ALA A 146 -1.40 18.28 13.51
CA ALA A 146 -0.92 17.61 14.73
C ALA A 146 -0.51 16.17 14.40
N PRO A 147 0.69 15.72 14.81
CA PRO A 147 1.28 14.49 14.31
C PRO A 147 0.45 13.28 14.74
N GLN A 148 -0.06 12.56 13.74
CA GLN A 148 -0.65 11.24 13.90
C GLN A 148 0.21 10.18 13.19
N ALA A 149 0.85 10.56 12.09
CA ALA A 149 1.99 9.88 11.48
C ALA A 149 2.91 10.96 10.91
N ALA A 150 4.09 11.17 11.47
CA ALA A 150 4.93 12.31 11.08
C ALA A 150 5.50 12.14 9.67
N ILE A 151 5.72 13.26 8.96
CA ILE A 151 6.32 13.28 7.62
C ILE A 151 7.66 12.53 7.59
N ALA A 152 8.50 12.71 8.61
CA ALA A 152 9.77 12.01 8.71
C ALA A 152 9.60 10.48 8.76
N ASP A 153 8.62 9.99 9.53
CA ASP A 153 8.35 8.57 9.71
C ASP A 153 7.76 7.96 8.42
N VAL A 154 6.78 8.62 7.81
CA VAL A 154 6.18 8.10 6.57
C VAL A 154 7.14 8.16 5.38
N LEU A 155 8.09 9.10 5.36
CA LEU A 155 9.15 9.14 4.36
C LEU A 155 10.09 7.94 4.53
N LYS A 156 10.50 7.62 5.77
CA LYS A 156 11.29 6.42 6.07
C LYS A 156 10.57 5.17 5.56
N ASN A 157 9.30 5.00 5.92
CA ASN A 157 8.52 3.82 5.54
C ASN A 157 8.34 3.73 4.03
N ASN A 158 8.02 4.83 3.36
CA ASN A 158 7.91 4.87 1.91
C ASN A 158 9.22 4.42 1.24
N ARG A 159 10.36 4.93 1.70
CA ARG A 159 11.68 4.54 1.17
C ARG A 159 11.91 3.03 1.28
N LEU A 160 11.60 2.42 2.43
CA LEU A 160 11.76 0.97 2.65
C LEU A 160 10.86 0.17 1.70
N ILE A 161 9.59 0.55 1.56
CA ILE A 161 8.64 -0.16 0.69
C ILE A 161 9.04 -0.03 -0.79
N ALA A 162 9.40 1.18 -1.24
CA ALA A 162 9.83 1.42 -2.62
C ALA A 162 11.11 0.63 -2.95
N GLU A 163 12.02 0.50 -1.99
CA GLU A 163 13.24 -0.29 -2.17
C GLU A 163 12.95 -1.79 -2.25
N ALA A 164 12.09 -2.31 -1.37
CA ALA A 164 11.65 -3.70 -1.44
C ALA A 164 10.94 -4.02 -2.77
N ALA A 165 10.12 -3.09 -3.29
CA ALA A 165 9.47 -3.23 -4.59
C ALA A 165 10.50 -3.29 -5.74
N ARG A 166 11.50 -2.41 -5.74
CA ARG A 166 12.60 -2.41 -6.72
C ARG A 166 13.40 -3.71 -6.70
N GLN A 167 13.76 -4.20 -5.51
CA GLN A 167 14.48 -5.46 -5.37
C GLN A 167 13.68 -6.67 -5.89
N ALA A 168 12.35 -6.59 -5.81
CA ALA A 168 11.44 -7.59 -6.38
C ALA A 168 11.16 -7.40 -7.88
N GLY A 169 11.74 -6.39 -8.54
CA GLY A 169 11.47 -6.07 -9.95
C GLY A 169 10.06 -5.50 -10.19
N ILE A 170 9.44 -4.93 -9.16
CA ILE A 170 8.07 -4.38 -9.22
C ILE A 170 8.16 -2.85 -9.34
N ALA A 171 7.52 -2.29 -10.36
CA ALA A 171 7.40 -0.84 -10.50
C ALA A 171 6.45 -0.25 -9.44
N SER A 172 6.84 0.87 -8.83
CA SER A 172 6.07 1.53 -7.76
C SER A 172 5.89 3.04 -7.98
N PRO A 173 5.35 3.48 -9.14
CA PRO A 173 5.34 4.89 -9.53
C PRO A 173 4.62 5.81 -8.52
N LEU A 174 3.56 5.31 -7.86
CA LEU A 174 2.88 6.07 -6.83
C LEU A 174 3.75 6.29 -5.58
N LEU A 175 4.51 5.27 -5.17
CA LEU A 175 5.42 5.39 -4.04
C LEU A 175 6.53 6.40 -4.34
N ASP A 176 7.06 6.40 -5.56
CA ASP A 176 8.10 7.35 -5.98
C ASP A 176 7.60 8.80 -5.90
N VAL A 177 6.38 9.07 -6.39
CA VAL A 177 5.74 10.39 -6.27
C VAL A 177 5.56 10.79 -4.80
N CYS A 178 5.04 9.88 -3.97
CA CYS A 178 4.87 10.12 -2.55
C CYS A 178 6.22 10.36 -1.85
N HIS A 179 7.28 9.61 -2.19
CA HIS A 179 8.61 9.78 -1.65
C HIS A 179 9.15 11.18 -1.94
N THR A 180 9.00 11.65 -3.20
CA THR A 180 9.40 13.01 -3.56
C THR A 180 8.63 14.05 -2.76
N LEU A 181 7.30 13.93 -2.68
CA LEU A 181 6.48 14.92 -1.97
C LEU A 181 6.77 14.94 -0.46
N PHE A 182 6.94 13.78 0.19
CA PHE A 182 7.32 13.71 1.60
C PHE A 182 8.72 14.28 1.83
N GLY A 183 9.68 14.01 0.93
CA GLY A 183 11.03 14.58 0.98
C GLY A 183 11.05 16.10 0.87
N GLU A 184 10.27 16.66 -0.05
CA GLU A 184 10.09 18.12 -0.17
C GLU A 184 9.43 18.71 1.07
N THR A 185 8.39 18.06 1.60
CA THR A 185 7.70 18.50 2.82
C THR A 185 8.65 18.52 4.01
N LEU A 186 9.51 17.51 4.14
CA LEU A 186 10.59 17.47 5.13
C LEU A 186 11.57 18.62 4.91
N GLY A 187 12.00 18.85 3.66
CA GLY A 187 12.91 19.95 3.28
C GLY A 187 12.36 21.35 3.58
N LEU A 188 11.03 21.51 3.65
CA LEU A 188 10.35 22.73 4.08
C LEU A 188 10.30 22.90 5.61
N GLY A 189 10.85 21.95 6.38
CA GLY A 189 10.89 22.00 7.85
C GLY A 189 9.65 21.39 8.52
N HIS A 190 8.77 20.71 7.77
CA HIS A 190 7.53 20.13 8.29
C HIS A 190 7.66 18.68 8.74
N GLY A 191 8.88 18.21 9.03
CA GLY A 191 9.17 16.80 9.34
C GLY A 191 8.38 16.24 10.53
N GLY A 192 8.15 17.07 11.56
CA GLY A 192 7.40 16.69 12.77
C GLY A 192 5.89 16.83 12.65
N LEU A 193 5.36 17.31 11.51
CA LEU A 193 3.93 17.42 11.26
C LEU A 193 3.38 16.13 10.67
N ASP A 194 2.06 15.94 10.77
CA ASP A 194 1.38 14.80 10.17
C ASP A 194 1.64 14.66 8.66
N MET A 195 1.56 13.46 8.12
CA MET A 195 1.70 13.20 6.69
C MET A 195 0.73 14.02 5.81
N ALA A 196 -0.42 14.45 6.36
CA ALA A 196 -1.32 15.39 5.67
C ALA A 196 -0.65 16.74 5.34
N ALA A 197 0.42 17.12 6.05
CA ALA A 197 1.25 18.30 5.78
C ALA A 197 1.96 18.23 4.42
N VAL A 198 1.89 17.09 3.71
CA VAL A 198 2.33 16.97 2.31
C VAL A 198 1.71 18.03 1.39
N VAL A 199 0.55 18.57 1.79
CA VAL A 199 -0.08 19.71 1.11
C VAL A 199 0.84 20.93 1.01
N HIS A 200 1.75 21.16 1.96
CA HIS A 200 2.68 22.28 1.91
C HIS A 200 3.69 22.16 0.76
N ALA A 201 4.17 20.96 0.45
CA ALA A 201 4.99 20.71 -0.73
C ALA A 201 4.19 20.94 -2.02
N ILE A 202 2.94 20.48 -2.09
CA ILE A 202 2.05 20.69 -3.25
C ILE A 202 1.78 22.19 -3.48
N GLU A 203 1.49 22.93 -2.41
CA GLU A 203 1.31 24.38 -2.48
C GLU A 203 2.60 25.10 -2.91
N ALA A 204 3.76 24.67 -2.40
CA ALA A 204 5.05 25.21 -2.81
C ALA A 204 5.32 25.00 -4.30
N ARG A 205 5.09 23.78 -4.82
CA ARG A 205 5.17 23.48 -6.25
C ARG A 205 4.21 24.35 -7.08
N THR A 206 2.97 24.49 -6.63
CA THR A 206 1.95 25.31 -7.30
C THR A 206 2.40 26.76 -7.42
N ARG A 207 2.92 27.34 -6.34
CA ARG A 207 3.48 28.70 -6.34
C ARG A 207 4.69 28.84 -7.27
N ALA A 208 5.56 27.83 -7.34
CA ALA A 208 6.72 27.84 -8.24
C ALA A 208 6.29 27.86 -9.72
N THR A 209 5.31 27.04 -10.11
CA THR A 209 4.74 27.04 -11.47
C THR A 209 4.10 28.39 -11.82
N GLN A 210 3.46 29.04 -10.84
CA GLN A 210 2.86 30.38 -10.99
C GLN A 210 3.88 31.52 -11.10
N ARG A 211 5.16 31.29 -10.75
CA ARG A 211 6.25 32.28 -10.86
C ARG A 211 7.18 32.06 -12.06
N ALA A 212 7.05 30.93 -12.77
CA ALA A 212 7.88 30.65 -13.94
C ALA A 212 7.61 31.63 -15.10
N PRO A 213 8.67 32.12 -15.80
CA PRO A 213 8.52 33.01 -16.96
C PRO A 213 7.64 32.39 -18.06
N GLU A 214 6.90 33.24 -18.77
CA GLU A 214 5.87 32.86 -19.75
C GLU A 214 6.37 31.90 -20.86
N THR A 215 7.66 31.98 -21.21
CA THR A 215 8.35 31.12 -22.17
C THR A 215 8.48 29.63 -21.76
N GLN A 216 8.35 29.30 -20.47
CA GLN A 216 8.37 27.91 -20.00
C GLN A 216 6.97 27.30 -19.88
N ARG A 217 5.91 28.10 -19.74
CA ARG A 217 4.53 27.62 -19.65
C ARG A 217 4.02 27.04 -20.97
N THR A 218 4.38 27.65 -22.09
CA THR A 218 3.93 27.24 -23.43
C THR A 218 4.55 25.90 -23.89
N ARG A 219 5.75 25.55 -23.41
CA ARG A 219 6.42 24.28 -23.74
C ARG A 219 5.79 23.06 -23.08
N ALA A 220 5.15 23.22 -21.91
CA ALA A 220 4.47 22.12 -21.21
C ALA A 220 3.15 21.74 -21.89
N THR A 221 2.44 22.70 -22.50
CA THR A 221 1.14 22.48 -23.17
C THR A 221 1.28 21.89 -24.59
N GLN A 222 2.45 22.02 -25.22
CA GLN A 222 2.69 21.56 -26.60
C GLN A 222 3.21 20.10 -26.71
N ARG A 223 3.28 19.35 -25.61
CA ARG A 223 3.78 17.96 -25.56
C ARG A 223 2.67 16.90 -25.51
N ALA A 224 1.45 17.20 -25.98
CA ALA A 224 0.48 16.17 -26.31
C ALA A 224 0.85 15.57 -27.68
N PRO A 225 0.88 14.24 -27.86
CA PRO A 225 1.24 13.65 -29.14
C PRO A 225 0.11 13.93 -30.14
N GLU A 226 0.42 14.66 -31.21
CA GLU A 226 -0.43 14.71 -32.40
C GLU A 226 -0.66 13.28 -32.87
N THR A 227 -1.89 12.82 -32.72
CA THR A 227 -2.35 11.53 -33.20
C THR A 227 -2.22 11.58 -34.73
N GLN A 228 -1.26 10.84 -35.29
CA GLN A 228 -1.15 10.63 -36.72
C GLN A 228 -2.50 10.10 -37.23
N ARG A 229 -3.25 10.95 -37.94
CA ARG A 229 -4.44 10.53 -38.69
C ARG A 229 -4.01 9.56 -39.77
N ALA A 230 -4.62 8.38 -39.78
CA ALA A 230 -4.53 7.43 -40.87
C ALA A 230 -5.04 8.06 -42.18
N PRO A 231 -4.48 7.72 -43.35
CA PRO A 231 -4.92 8.27 -44.62
C PRO A 231 -6.30 7.72 -45.01
N GLU A 232 -7.18 8.63 -45.43
CA GLU A 232 -8.51 8.33 -45.96
C GLU A 232 -8.42 7.48 -47.23
N ALA A 233 -9.08 6.30 -47.21
CA ALA A 233 -9.25 5.47 -48.38
C ALA A 233 -10.19 6.15 -49.38
N GLN A 234 -9.62 6.61 -50.50
CA GLN A 234 -10.35 7.13 -51.65
C GLN A 234 -10.91 5.99 -52.51
N GLY A 235 -12.23 6.04 -52.74
CA GLY A 235 -12.86 5.76 -54.04
C GLY A 235 -12.92 4.31 -54.53
N ALA A 236 -14.03 3.61 -54.27
CA ALA A 236 -14.49 2.54 -55.14
C ALA A 236 -15.40 3.12 -56.24
N PRO A 237 -15.20 2.79 -57.53
CA PRO A 237 -16.07 3.28 -58.60
C PRO A 237 -17.38 2.50 -58.64
N LYS A 238 -18.48 3.22 -58.85
CA LYS A 238 -19.76 2.66 -59.27
C LYS A 238 -19.65 2.23 -60.73
N THR A 239 -19.85 0.96 -61.02
CA THR A 239 -20.24 0.48 -62.35
C THR A 239 -21.63 -0.13 -62.23
N GLY A 240 -22.61 0.55 -62.83
CA GLY A 240 -23.88 -0.03 -63.20
C GLY A 240 -23.90 -0.23 -64.70
N GLU A 241 -24.30 -1.43 -65.13
CA GLU A 241 -24.86 -1.82 -66.44
C GLU A 241 -25.40 -3.24 -66.18
N SER A 242 -26.71 -3.41 -65.97
CA SER A 242 -27.79 -3.57 -66.97
C SER A 242 -27.75 -4.90 -67.72
N LEU A 243 -28.72 -5.76 -67.35
CA LEU A 243 -29.51 -6.69 -68.19
C LEU A 243 -28.80 -7.89 -68.85
N GLU A 244 -29.23 -9.12 -68.55
CA GLU A 244 -30.14 -9.94 -69.39
C GLU A 244 -30.36 -11.37 -68.81
N GLU A 245 -31.60 -11.85 -68.99
CA GLU A 245 -32.05 -13.25 -69.23
C GLU A 245 -31.56 -14.38 -68.28
N GLY A 246 -32.39 -15.22 -67.65
CA GLY A 246 -33.53 -15.98 -68.16
C GLY A 246 -33.23 -17.50 -68.02
N ALA A 247 -34.12 -18.25 -67.36
CA ALA A 247 -34.28 -19.73 -67.26
C ALA A 247 -34.36 -20.21 -65.78
N SER A 248 -35.54 -20.61 -65.26
CA SER A 248 -36.11 -21.98 -65.28
C SER A 248 -35.17 -22.99 -64.58
N ALA A 249 -35.55 -23.73 -63.53
CA ALA A 249 -36.84 -24.18 -63.01
C ALA A 249 -36.78 -24.35 -61.48
#